data_AF-A0A6Q2ZJJ9-F1
#
_entry.id   AF-A0A6Q2ZJJ9-F1
#
_cell.length_a   1.000
_cell.length_b   1.000
_cell.length_c   1.000
_cell.angle_alpha   90.00
_cell.angle_beta   90.00
_cell.angle_gamma   90.00
#
_symmetry.space_group_name_H-M   'P 1'
#
loop_
_entity.id
_entity.type
_entity.pdbx_description
1 polymer ?
#
loop_
_entity_poly.entity_id
_entity_poly.type
_entity_poly.pdbx_seq_one_letter_code
_entity_poly.pdbx_strand_id
1 'polypeptide(L)'
;MGLTSDPHFQKLEQWYKSKAGNLNMREMFDADKDRFSKFSITLETDDGNILLDYSKNLINEEVMRMLLGLAKSRGVEEARDRMFSGEKINFTEGRAVLHIALRNRSNTPVNVDGKDVMPEVNRVLDKMKAFCHKVRSGEWKGFSGKAITDVVNIGIGGSDLGPLMVTEALKPYSKGGPNVWFVSNIDGTHMAKTLAQLNAETTLFIIASKTFTTQETITNAESAREWFLQTANDVSGLVFLTPKVQAFGIDTNNMFEFWDWVGGRYSLWSAIGMSIALHIGFENFEQLLAGAHWMDNHFHSAPLEKNVPVLLAMLGVWYINFFQAETHAMLPYDQYMHRFAAYFQQGDMESNGKYITKDGTRVKYHTGPIVWGEPGTNGQHAFYQLIHQGNATVELGKQLAKAIEPELRDSSEVHSHDSSTNGLINFLKKNAA
;
A
#
# COMPACT_ATOMS: atom_id res chain seq x y z
N MET A 1 -9.04 -26.30 -7.56
CA MET A 1 -10.44 -25.79 -7.53
C MET A 1 -10.40 -24.27 -7.48
N GLY A 2 -11.13 -23.59 -8.36
CA GLY A 2 -11.20 -22.12 -8.38
C GLY A 2 -12.14 -21.57 -7.30
N LEU A 3 -12.16 -20.26 -7.08
CA LEU A 3 -12.97 -19.64 -6.03
C LEU A 3 -14.48 -19.93 -6.20
N THR A 4 -15.02 -19.74 -7.40
CA THR A 4 -16.46 -19.90 -7.68
C THR A 4 -16.94 -21.36 -7.69
N SER A 5 -16.02 -22.32 -7.74
CA SER A 5 -16.34 -23.74 -7.57
C SER A 5 -16.14 -24.25 -6.15
N ASP A 6 -15.66 -23.41 -5.22
CA ASP A 6 -15.54 -23.76 -3.81
C ASP A 6 -16.93 -23.86 -3.15
N PRO A 7 -17.27 -24.98 -2.49
CA PRO A 7 -18.57 -25.13 -1.81
C PRO A 7 -18.84 -24.07 -0.74
N HIS A 8 -17.81 -23.55 -0.05
CA HIS A 8 -17.98 -22.48 0.93
C HIS A 8 -18.34 -21.16 0.27
N PHE A 9 -17.75 -20.87 -0.90
CA PHE A 9 -18.10 -19.70 -1.69
C PHE A 9 -19.53 -19.79 -2.22
N GLN A 10 -19.93 -20.94 -2.76
CA GLN A 10 -21.29 -21.19 -3.24
C GLN A 10 -22.32 -21.09 -2.10
N LYS A 11 -21.98 -21.59 -0.91
CA LYS A 11 -22.82 -21.45 0.28
C LYS A 11 -22.98 -19.98 0.70
N LEU A 12 -21.90 -19.21 0.71
CA LEU A 12 -21.95 -17.76 0.95
C LEU A 12 -22.82 -17.06 -0.10
N GLU A 13 -22.71 -17.43 -1.37
CA GLU A 13 -23.48 -16.85 -2.46
C GLU A 13 -24.98 -17.14 -2.30
N GLN A 14 -25.35 -18.38 -1.97
CA GLN A 14 -26.73 -18.77 -1.70
C GLN A 14 -27.29 -18.03 -0.47
N TRP A 15 -26.49 -17.91 0.60
CA TRP A 15 -26.87 -17.16 1.79
C TRP A 15 -27.07 -15.68 1.46
N TYR A 16 -26.14 -15.07 0.71
CA TYR A 16 -26.23 -13.67 0.30
C TYR A 16 -27.52 -13.41 -0.48
N LYS A 17 -27.79 -14.21 -1.52
CA LYS A 17 -29.00 -14.07 -2.35
C LYS A 17 -30.30 -14.22 -1.56
N SER A 18 -30.30 -15.01 -0.49
CA SER A 18 -31.52 -15.30 0.29
C SER A 18 -31.72 -14.38 1.49
N LYS A 19 -30.65 -13.84 2.09
CA LYS A 19 -30.73 -13.17 3.40
C LYS A 19 -30.06 -11.80 3.46
N ALA A 20 -29.18 -11.43 2.52
CA ALA A 20 -28.41 -10.18 2.64
C ALA A 20 -29.30 -8.93 2.59
N GLY A 21 -30.44 -8.98 1.88
CA GLY A 21 -31.41 -7.88 1.84
C GLY A 21 -32.04 -7.55 3.21
N ASN A 22 -31.94 -8.46 4.18
CA ASN A 22 -32.44 -8.24 5.55
C ASN A 22 -31.34 -7.68 6.48
N LEU A 23 -30.12 -7.48 5.99
CA LEU A 23 -29.04 -6.93 6.82
C LEU A 23 -29.23 -5.42 6.97
N ASN A 24 -29.62 -5.01 8.17
CA ASN A 24 -29.68 -3.60 8.55
C ASN A 24 -28.77 -3.35 9.74
N MET A 25 -27.79 -2.45 9.58
CA MET A 25 -26.79 -2.21 10.62
C MET A 25 -27.42 -1.74 11.94
N ARG A 26 -28.38 -0.81 11.89
CA ARG A 26 -29.04 -0.28 13.09
C ARG A 26 -29.76 -1.40 13.85
N GLU A 27 -30.58 -2.18 13.15
CA GLU A 27 -31.32 -3.29 13.75
C GLU A 27 -30.39 -4.35 14.34
N MET A 28 -29.24 -4.62 13.69
CA MET A 28 -28.25 -5.55 14.21
C MET A 28 -27.59 -5.10 15.51
N PHE A 29 -27.38 -3.79 15.73
CA PHE A 29 -26.93 -3.25 17.01
C PHE A 29 -28.05 -3.19 18.05
N ASP A 30 -29.28 -2.94 17.63
CA ASP A 30 -30.43 -2.93 18.54
C ASP A 30 -30.71 -4.32 19.11
N ALA A 31 -30.60 -5.35 18.26
CA ALA A 31 -30.85 -6.74 18.61
C ALA A 31 -29.70 -7.42 19.40
N ASP A 32 -28.46 -6.92 19.28
CA ASP A 32 -27.28 -7.49 19.96
C ASP A 32 -26.48 -6.40 20.67
N LYS A 33 -26.68 -6.26 21.98
CA LYS A 33 -26.01 -5.26 22.81
C LYS A 33 -24.51 -5.51 22.96
N ASP A 34 -24.05 -6.74 22.72
CA ASP A 34 -22.64 -7.13 22.79
C ASP A 34 -21.96 -7.11 21.42
N ARG A 35 -22.63 -6.61 20.37
CA ARG A 35 -22.13 -6.64 18.99
C ARG A 35 -20.73 -6.04 18.86
N PHE A 36 -20.46 -4.89 19.50
CA PHE A 36 -19.12 -4.30 19.47
C PHE A 36 -18.07 -5.29 19.99
N SER A 37 -18.28 -5.87 21.17
CA SER A 37 -17.33 -6.81 21.79
C SER A 37 -17.17 -8.10 20.98
N LYS A 38 -18.21 -8.56 20.29
CA LYS A 38 -18.15 -9.75 19.42
C LYS A 38 -17.44 -9.50 18.08
N PHE A 39 -17.52 -8.29 17.56
CA PHE A 39 -16.99 -7.90 16.25
C PHE A 39 -15.94 -6.80 16.39
N SER A 40 -15.08 -6.93 17.41
CA SER A 40 -13.88 -6.11 17.56
C SER A 40 -12.72 -6.94 18.10
N ILE A 41 -11.50 -6.51 17.80
CA ILE A 41 -10.28 -7.08 18.34
C ILE A 41 -9.37 -5.95 18.76
N THR A 42 -8.97 -5.96 20.02
CA THR A 42 -7.87 -5.13 20.52
C THR A 42 -6.60 -5.96 20.48
N LEU A 43 -5.62 -5.48 19.72
CA LEU A 43 -4.26 -5.98 19.73
C LEU A 43 -3.46 -5.15 20.73
N GLU A 44 -3.01 -5.78 21.82
CA GLU A 44 -2.14 -5.16 22.82
C GLU A 44 -0.70 -5.34 22.36
N THR A 45 -0.11 -4.29 21.79
CA THR A 45 1.30 -4.27 21.42
C THR A 45 2.12 -3.62 22.54
N ASP A 46 3.43 -3.85 22.56
CA ASP A 46 4.32 -3.29 23.57
C ASP A 46 4.30 -1.74 23.58
N ASP A 47 3.98 -1.12 22.43
CA ASP A 47 4.02 0.33 22.20
C ASP A 47 2.62 0.97 22.09
N GLY A 48 1.55 0.20 22.37
CA GLY A 48 0.18 0.70 22.38
C GLY A 48 -0.83 -0.23 21.72
N ASN A 49 -2.11 0.06 21.95
CA ASN A 49 -3.19 -0.79 21.47
C ASN A 49 -3.61 -0.44 20.04
N ILE A 50 -3.88 -1.46 19.23
CA ILE A 50 -4.54 -1.32 17.92
C ILE A 50 -5.92 -1.95 18.02
N LEU A 51 -6.97 -1.14 17.93
CA LEU A 51 -8.35 -1.61 17.90
C LEU A 51 -8.83 -1.76 16.45
N LEU A 52 -9.15 -2.99 16.05
CA LEU A 52 -10.01 -3.24 14.89
C LEU A 52 -11.46 -3.32 15.36
N ASP A 53 -12.24 -2.25 15.20
CA ASP A 53 -13.69 -2.30 15.28
C ASP A 53 -14.28 -2.59 13.90
N TYR A 54 -14.78 -3.82 13.70
CA TYR A 54 -15.47 -4.23 12.48
C TYR A 54 -16.96 -4.51 12.71
N SER A 55 -17.52 -4.05 13.83
CA SER A 55 -18.92 -4.26 14.19
C SER A 55 -19.90 -3.51 13.31
N LYS A 56 -19.45 -2.39 12.70
CA LYS A 56 -20.20 -1.57 11.74
C LYS A 56 -20.08 -2.09 10.31
N ASN A 57 -20.08 -3.41 10.15
CA ASN A 57 -20.16 -4.10 8.87
C ASN A 57 -21.49 -4.82 8.72
N LEU A 58 -21.94 -5.02 7.48
CA LEU A 58 -23.14 -5.79 7.14
C LEU A 58 -22.88 -7.30 7.25
N ILE A 59 -22.66 -7.75 8.49
CA ILE A 59 -22.30 -9.14 8.84
C ILE A 59 -23.03 -9.59 10.11
N ASN A 60 -23.13 -10.90 10.29
CA ASN A 60 -23.49 -11.54 11.56
C ASN A 60 -22.56 -12.73 11.83
N GLU A 61 -22.77 -13.45 12.94
CA GLU A 61 -21.93 -14.58 13.33
C GLU A 61 -21.96 -15.73 12.29
N GLU A 62 -23.11 -15.95 11.64
CA GLU A 62 -23.25 -16.96 10.58
C GLU A 62 -22.39 -16.59 9.36
N VAL A 63 -22.44 -15.33 8.91
CA VAL A 63 -21.63 -14.80 7.80
C VAL A 63 -20.15 -14.92 8.12
N MET A 64 -19.71 -14.49 9.30
CA MET A 64 -18.30 -14.59 9.69
C MET A 64 -17.81 -16.04 9.74
N ARG A 65 -18.62 -16.97 10.25
CA ARG A 65 -18.27 -18.39 10.24
C ARG A 65 -18.09 -18.93 8.83
N MET A 66 -18.96 -18.54 7.89
CA MET A 66 -18.85 -18.97 6.49
C MET A 66 -17.65 -18.33 5.77
N LEU A 67 -17.37 -17.05 6.02
CA LEU A 67 -16.20 -16.35 5.49
C LEU A 67 -14.90 -17.01 5.99
N LEU A 68 -14.80 -17.31 7.28
CA LEU A 68 -13.63 -18.01 7.83
C LEU A 68 -13.54 -19.46 7.32
N GLY A 69 -14.69 -20.12 7.10
CA GLY A 69 -14.73 -21.42 6.42
C GLY A 69 -14.17 -21.36 5.00
N LEU A 70 -14.50 -20.31 4.25
CA LEU A 70 -13.92 -20.04 2.93
C LEU A 70 -12.41 -19.77 3.02
N ALA A 71 -11.94 -18.97 3.98
CA ALA A 71 -10.51 -18.74 4.17
C ALA A 71 -9.73 -20.07 4.36
N LYS A 72 -10.28 -20.96 5.20
CA LYS A 72 -9.72 -22.31 5.41
C LYS A 72 -9.76 -23.16 4.14
N SER A 73 -10.88 -23.22 3.45
CA SER A 73 -11.01 -24.05 2.23
C SER A 73 -10.14 -23.57 1.07
N ARG A 74 -9.82 -22.26 1.04
CA ARG A 74 -8.90 -21.65 0.07
C ARG A 74 -7.43 -21.83 0.42
N GLY A 75 -7.12 -22.42 1.57
CA GLY A 75 -5.76 -22.75 2.01
C GLY A 75 -4.94 -21.52 2.39
N VAL A 76 -5.56 -20.55 3.08
CA VAL A 76 -4.89 -19.31 3.49
C VAL A 76 -3.75 -19.57 4.46
N GLU A 77 -3.94 -20.50 5.42
CA GLU A 77 -2.92 -20.84 6.42
C GLU A 77 -1.70 -21.49 5.75
N GLU A 78 -1.92 -22.45 4.84
CA GLU A 78 -0.84 -23.09 4.10
C GLU A 78 -0.13 -22.10 3.17
N ALA A 79 -0.86 -21.21 2.49
CA ALA A 79 -0.24 -20.20 1.63
C ALA A 79 0.61 -19.20 2.43
N ARG A 80 0.15 -18.82 3.62
CA ARG A 80 0.91 -18.00 4.57
C ARG A 80 2.19 -18.71 4.99
N ASP A 81 2.10 -19.95 5.44
CA ASP A 81 3.26 -20.68 5.95
C ASP A 81 4.33 -20.86 4.86
N ARG A 82 3.90 -21.09 3.61
CA ARG A 82 4.78 -21.11 2.42
C ARG A 82 5.47 -19.77 2.15
N MET A 83 4.79 -18.65 2.42
CA MET A 83 5.42 -17.32 2.34
C MET A 83 6.51 -17.17 3.39
N PHE A 84 6.19 -17.49 4.65
CA PHE A 84 7.10 -17.34 5.79
C PHE A 84 8.31 -18.28 5.71
N SER A 85 8.16 -19.45 5.08
CA SER A 85 9.25 -20.42 4.91
C SER A 85 10.19 -20.12 3.74
N GLY A 86 9.88 -19.11 2.91
CA GLY A 86 10.70 -18.73 1.76
C GLY A 86 10.43 -19.54 0.49
N GLU A 87 9.31 -20.26 0.41
CA GLU A 87 8.94 -20.92 -0.84
C GLU A 87 8.69 -19.92 -1.96
N LYS A 88 8.91 -20.40 -3.20
CA LYS A 88 8.73 -19.62 -4.43
C LYS A 88 7.25 -19.44 -4.79
N ILE A 89 6.51 -18.71 -3.95
CA ILE A 89 5.07 -18.48 -4.11
C ILE A 89 4.75 -17.44 -5.20
N ASN A 90 5.72 -16.61 -5.61
CA ASN A 90 5.64 -15.84 -6.85
C ASN A 90 5.98 -16.77 -8.02
N PHE A 91 4.99 -17.57 -8.39
CA PHE A 91 5.15 -18.70 -9.31
C PHE A 91 5.38 -18.28 -10.77
N THR A 92 4.99 -17.07 -11.18
CA THR A 92 5.22 -16.57 -12.55
C THR A 92 6.66 -16.16 -12.79
N GLU A 93 7.36 -15.72 -11.73
CA GLU A 93 8.77 -15.30 -11.81
C GLU A 93 9.72 -16.31 -11.15
N GLY A 94 9.20 -17.37 -10.53
CA GLY A 94 10.00 -18.35 -9.81
C GLY A 94 10.72 -17.78 -8.58
N ARG A 95 10.11 -16.80 -7.89
CA ARG A 95 10.73 -16.07 -6.77
C ARG A 95 10.06 -16.35 -5.43
N ALA A 96 10.86 -16.32 -4.36
CA ALA A 96 10.33 -16.21 -3.00
C ALA A 96 9.67 -14.84 -2.79
N VAL A 97 8.88 -14.68 -1.73
CA VAL A 97 8.24 -13.42 -1.35
C VAL A 97 8.48 -13.19 0.15
N LEU A 98 9.50 -12.40 0.48
CA LEU A 98 10.10 -12.42 1.83
C LEU A 98 10.30 -11.03 2.43
N HIS A 99 9.39 -10.08 2.20
CA HIS A 99 9.44 -8.79 2.89
C HIS A 99 9.38 -8.93 4.43
N ILE A 100 8.83 -10.04 4.94
CA ILE A 100 8.86 -10.41 6.37
C ILE A 100 10.27 -10.72 6.89
N ALA A 101 11.19 -11.22 6.04
CA ALA A 101 12.57 -11.48 6.45
C ALA A 101 13.34 -10.19 6.73
N LEU A 102 13.03 -9.10 6.01
CA LEU A 102 13.66 -7.77 6.18
C LEU A 102 13.45 -7.17 7.56
N ARG A 103 12.39 -7.60 8.24
CA ARG A 103 11.98 -7.12 9.55
C ARG A 103 11.88 -8.24 10.58
N ASN A 104 12.43 -9.41 10.29
CA ASN A 104 12.43 -10.53 11.23
C ASN A 104 13.38 -10.27 12.41
N ARG A 105 12.87 -9.66 13.48
CA ARG A 105 13.68 -9.26 14.65
C ARG A 105 14.10 -10.45 15.52
N SER A 106 13.40 -11.59 15.39
CA SER A 106 13.79 -12.83 16.06
C SER A 106 15.07 -13.45 15.50
N ASN A 107 15.48 -13.06 14.28
CA ASN A 107 16.58 -13.69 13.54
C ASN A 107 16.45 -15.22 13.38
N THR A 108 15.23 -15.76 13.49
CA THR A 108 14.96 -17.15 13.14
C THR A 108 15.32 -17.37 11.66
N PRO A 109 16.08 -18.42 11.30
CA PRO A 109 16.51 -18.63 9.93
C PRO A 109 15.35 -18.70 8.93
N VAL A 110 15.53 -18.05 7.77
CA VAL A 110 14.58 -18.10 6.65
C VAL A 110 15.34 -18.49 5.39
N ASN A 111 15.05 -19.67 4.86
CA ASN A 111 15.86 -20.24 3.78
C ASN A 111 15.29 -19.94 2.40
N VAL A 112 16.15 -19.48 1.49
CA VAL A 112 15.89 -19.44 0.04
C VAL A 112 16.94 -20.28 -0.65
N ASP A 113 16.52 -21.26 -1.45
CA ASP A 113 17.40 -22.19 -2.16
C ASP A 113 18.45 -22.85 -1.23
N GLY A 114 18.02 -23.20 0.00
CA GLY A 114 18.85 -23.88 1.00
C GLY A 114 19.79 -22.98 1.80
N LYS A 115 19.74 -21.66 1.60
CA LYS A 115 20.59 -20.69 2.32
C LYS A 115 19.74 -19.73 3.15
N ASP A 116 20.10 -19.56 4.42
CA ASP A 116 19.48 -18.57 5.29
C ASP A 116 19.80 -17.15 4.79
N VAL A 117 18.76 -16.33 4.65
CA VAL A 117 18.87 -14.95 4.17
C VAL A 117 19.15 -13.94 5.28
N MET A 118 18.88 -14.30 6.55
CA MET A 118 18.99 -13.37 7.69
C MET A 118 20.39 -12.76 7.88
N PRO A 119 21.51 -13.48 7.69
CA PRO A 119 22.84 -12.88 7.79
C PRO A 119 23.05 -11.71 6.82
N GLU A 120 22.58 -11.85 5.57
CA GLU A 120 22.73 -10.79 4.56
C GLU A 120 21.74 -9.63 4.80
N VAL A 121 20.53 -9.91 5.30
CA VAL A 121 19.60 -8.87 5.77
C VAL A 121 20.24 -8.01 6.84
N ASN A 122 20.80 -8.63 7.88
CA ASN A 122 21.42 -7.91 8.99
C ASN A 122 22.68 -7.17 8.56
N ARG A 123 23.50 -7.74 7.67
CA ARG A 123 24.68 -7.06 7.12
C ARG A 123 24.31 -5.75 6.42
N VAL A 124 23.23 -5.74 5.64
CA VAL A 124 22.75 -4.52 4.98
C VAL A 124 22.19 -3.52 5.99
N LEU A 125 21.43 -3.97 6.99
CA LEU A 125 20.92 -3.11 8.07
C LEU A 125 22.06 -2.47 8.87
N ASP A 126 23.11 -3.22 9.23
CA ASP A 126 24.29 -2.69 9.92
C ASP A 126 25.04 -1.67 9.07
N LYS A 127 25.17 -1.94 7.77
CA LYS A 127 25.74 -0.99 6.81
C LYS A 127 24.91 0.29 6.75
N MET A 128 23.57 0.18 6.72
CA MET A 128 22.67 1.34 6.76
C MET A 128 22.83 2.12 8.06
N LYS A 129 22.91 1.44 9.20
CA LYS A 129 23.11 2.06 10.53
C LYS A 129 24.38 2.88 10.58
N ALA A 130 25.50 2.29 10.14
CA ALA A 130 26.80 2.97 10.09
C ALA A 130 26.77 4.19 9.15
N PHE A 131 26.13 4.07 7.99
CA PHE A 131 25.98 5.19 7.06
C PHE A 131 25.10 6.31 7.63
N CYS A 132 23.95 5.96 8.21
CA CYS A 132 23.04 6.89 8.85
C CYS A 132 23.73 7.66 9.98
N HIS A 133 24.53 6.98 10.79
CA HIS A 133 25.31 7.63 11.85
C HIS A 133 26.25 8.70 11.27
N LYS A 134 27.07 8.34 10.27
CA LYS A 134 28.01 9.28 9.64
C LYS A 134 27.31 10.51 9.05
N VAL A 135 26.20 10.33 8.35
CA VAL A 135 25.46 11.45 7.75
C VAL A 135 24.82 12.33 8.82
N ARG A 136 24.11 11.74 9.78
CA ARG A 136 23.39 12.49 10.83
C ARG A 136 24.32 13.15 11.85
N SER A 137 25.49 12.58 12.14
CA SER A 137 26.51 13.22 13.00
C SER A 137 27.25 14.36 12.29
N GLY A 138 27.12 14.44 10.95
CA GLY A 138 27.86 15.37 10.12
C GLY A 138 29.31 14.95 9.87
N GLU A 139 29.72 13.72 10.22
CA GLU A 139 31.01 13.15 9.85
C GLU A 139 31.13 12.93 8.34
N TRP A 140 30.04 12.54 7.69
CA TRP A 140 29.97 12.48 6.24
C TRP A 140 29.97 13.90 5.68
N LYS A 141 31.01 14.22 4.91
CA LYS A 141 31.17 15.53 4.28
C LYS A 141 30.83 15.47 2.80
N GLY A 142 30.19 16.52 2.30
CA GLY A 142 30.11 16.78 0.86
C GLY A 142 31.48 17.17 0.29
N PHE A 143 31.54 17.37 -1.02
CA PHE A 143 32.80 17.61 -1.75
C PHE A 143 33.57 18.85 -1.26
N SER A 144 32.90 19.82 -0.62
CA SER A 144 33.53 21.02 -0.05
C SER A 144 33.91 20.90 1.43
N GLY A 145 33.71 19.73 2.05
CA GLY A 145 33.97 19.51 3.48
C GLY A 145 32.82 19.90 4.41
N LYS A 146 31.69 20.39 3.89
CA LYS A 146 30.49 20.72 4.66
C LYS A 146 29.67 19.46 5.00
N ALA A 147 28.95 19.48 6.13
CA ALA A 147 28.04 18.40 6.49
C ALA A 147 26.80 18.40 5.57
N ILE A 148 26.22 17.22 5.35
CA ILE A 148 25.00 17.06 4.55
C ILE A 148 23.80 17.65 5.31
N THR A 149 23.02 18.47 4.61
CA THR A 149 21.77 19.07 5.12
C THR A 149 20.53 18.49 4.44
N ASP A 150 20.68 18.00 3.21
CA ASP A 150 19.59 17.57 2.35
C ASP A 150 19.87 16.21 1.73
N VAL A 151 18.87 15.34 1.75
CA VAL A 151 18.89 14.01 1.14
C VAL A 151 17.80 13.95 0.07
N VAL A 152 18.17 13.62 -1.17
CA VAL A 152 17.23 13.53 -2.29
C VAL A 152 17.11 12.07 -2.72
N ASN A 153 15.95 11.46 -2.48
CA ASN A 153 15.62 10.12 -2.99
C ASN A 153 15.10 10.23 -4.42
N ILE A 154 15.80 9.61 -5.36
CA ILE A 154 15.41 9.52 -6.78
C ILE A 154 14.96 8.09 -7.05
N GLY A 155 13.67 7.90 -7.32
CA GLY A 155 13.08 6.58 -7.55
C GLY A 155 11.61 6.72 -7.92
N ILE A 156 10.98 5.68 -8.48
CA ILE A 156 9.56 5.70 -8.85
C ILE A 156 8.81 4.47 -8.30
N GLY A 157 7.51 4.62 -8.08
CA GLY A 157 6.65 3.55 -7.57
C GLY A 157 7.11 3.05 -6.21
N GLY A 158 7.53 1.78 -6.14
CA GLY A 158 7.94 1.15 -4.89
C GLY A 158 9.21 1.72 -4.27
N SER A 159 10.06 2.35 -5.10
CA SER A 159 11.26 3.06 -4.67
C SER A 159 11.00 4.51 -4.19
N ASP A 160 9.74 4.95 -4.17
CA ASP A 160 9.33 6.32 -3.86
C ASP A 160 8.22 6.36 -2.81
N LEU A 161 7.07 5.73 -3.10
CA LEU A 161 5.85 5.89 -2.31
C LEU A 161 5.99 5.44 -0.85
N GLY A 162 6.72 4.35 -0.59
CA GLY A 162 6.98 3.86 0.76
C GLY A 162 7.81 4.86 1.57
N PRO A 163 9.04 5.17 1.13
CA PRO A 163 9.88 6.20 1.78
C PRO A 163 9.20 7.56 1.97
N LEU A 164 8.51 8.06 0.94
CA LEU A 164 7.75 9.32 1.03
C LEU A 164 6.66 9.23 2.10
N MET A 165 5.81 8.20 2.04
CA MET A 165 4.71 8.04 2.99
C MET A 165 5.20 7.95 4.43
N VAL A 166 6.24 7.15 4.70
CA VAL A 166 6.74 6.95 6.06
C VAL A 166 7.43 8.19 6.61
N THR A 167 8.22 8.90 5.80
CA THR A 167 8.89 10.13 6.27
C THR A 167 7.90 11.28 6.52
N GLU A 168 6.79 11.32 5.79
CA GLU A 168 5.69 12.23 6.09
C GLU A 168 4.94 11.81 7.37
N ALA A 169 4.59 10.53 7.50
CA ALA A 169 3.88 9.96 8.66
C ALA A 169 4.68 10.14 9.98
N LEU A 170 6.01 10.02 9.91
CA LEU A 170 6.91 10.05 11.06
C LEU A 170 7.70 11.35 11.16
N LYS A 171 7.23 12.44 10.52
CA LYS A 171 7.88 13.75 10.59
C LYS A 171 8.21 14.22 12.02
N PRO A 172 7.37 14.00 13.06
CA PRO A 172 7.72 14.40 14.43
C PRO A 172 9.02 13.78 14.98
N TYR A 173 9.44 12.63 14.44
CA TYR A 173 10.63 11.89 14.84
C TYR A 173 11.91 12.31 14.10
N SER A 174 11.82 13.31 13.22
CA SER A 174 12.92 13.73 12.32
C SER A 174 13.96 14.66 12.93
N LYS A 175 13.82 15.05 14.21
CA LYS A 175 14.72 16.01 14.84
C LYS A 175 16.18 15.53 14.74
N GLY A 176 17.06 16.43 14.27
CA GLY A 176 18.48 16.14 14.06
C GLY A 176 18.79 15.32 12.81
N GLY A 177 17.81 15.00 11.97
CA GLY A 177 18.02 14.45 10.64
C GLY A 177 18.15 15.52 9.56
N PRO A 178 18.68 15.16 8.38
CA PRO A 178 18.64 16.02 7.20
C PRO A 178 17.20 16.18 6.69
N ASN A 179 16.98 17.23 5.91
CA ASN A 179 15.76 17.36 5.09
C ASN A 179 15.73 16.22 4.08
N VAL A 180 14.52 15.74 3.77
CA VAL A 180 14.33 14.72 2.73
C VAL A 180 13.47 15.25 1.60
N TRP A 181 13.91 14.95 0.39
CA TRP A 181 13.26 15.31 -0.87
C TRP A 181 13.04 14.04 -1.67
N PHE A 182 11.94 13.99 -2.42
CA PHE A 182 11.57 12.84 -3.24
C PHE A 182 11.38 13.31 -4.67
N VAL A 183 12.11 12.72 -5.62
CA VAL A 183 11.97 12.99 -7.06
C VAL A 183 11.67 11.69 -7.77
N SER A 184 10.50 11.62 -8.39
CA SER A 184 9.98 10.39 -8.97
C SER A 184 9.50 10.53 -10.41
N ASN A 185 8.64 11.51 -10.65
CA ASN A 185 8.14 11.82 -11.99
C ASN A 185 9.28 12.15 -12.99
N ILE A 186 9.12 11.72 -14.25
CA ILE A 186 10.00 12.06 -15.37
C ILE A 186 9.74 13.45 -15.95
N ASP A 187 8.58 14.04 -15.62
CA ASP A 187 8.34 15.47 -15.85
C ASP A 187 9.47 16.28 -15.19
N GLY A 188 10.26 16.97 -16.03
CA GLY A 188 11.44 17.73 -15.61
C GLY A 188 11.14 18.80 -14.57
N THR A 189 9.88 19.22 -14.43
CA THR A 189 9.43 20.10 -13.34
C THR A 189 9.82 19.54 -11.97
N HIS A 190 9.70 18.22 -11.76
CA HIS A 190 9.92 17.61 -10.46
C HIS A 190 11.39 17.75 -10.02
N MET A 191 12.32 17.45 -10.93
CA MET A 191 13.75 17.62 -10.68
C MET A 191 14.10 19.11 -10.57
N ALA A 192 13.70 19.93 -11.55
CA ALA A 192 14.08 21.33 -11.63
C ALA A 192 13.67 22.14 -10.38
N LYS A 193 12.41 21.99 -9.91
CA LYS A 193 11.93 22.71 -8.71
C LYS A 193 12.62 22.26 -7.42
N THR A 194 13.11 21.02 -7.41
CA THR A 194 13.80 20.43 -6.25
C THR A 194 15.22 20.96 -6.21
N LEU A 195 15.97 20.83 -7.31
CA LEU A 195 17.35 21.34 -7.41
C LEU A 195 17.46 22.86 -7.19
N ALA A 196 16.43 23.63 -7.57
CA ALA A 196 16.38 25.07 -7.33
C ALA A 196 16.41 25.47 -5.84
N GLN A 197 16.14 24.54 -4.92
CA GLN A 197 16.15 24.76 -3.46
C GLN A 197 17.39 24.18 -2.78
N LEU A 198 18.27 23.52 -3.53
CA LEU A 198 19.36 22.73 -2.99
C LEU A 198 20.72 23.38 -3.21
N ASN A 199 21.65 23.07 -2.31
CA ASN A 199 23.06 23.40 -2.46
C ASN A 199 23.86 22.13 -2.74
N ALA A 200 24.57 22.10 -3.88
CA ALA A 200 25.39 20.95 -4.27
C ALA A 200 26.42 20.58 -3.20
N GLU A 201 26.94 21.53 -2.43
CA GLU A 201 27.92 21.30 -1.37
C GLU A 201 27.39 20.47 -0.18
N THR A 202 26.07 20.49 0.05
CA THR A 202 25.44 19.89 1.25
C THR A 202 24.32 18.91 0.91
N THR A 203 24.21 18.49 -0.36
CA THR A 203 23.19 17.56 -0.84
C THR A 203 23.76 16.17 -1.06
N LEU A 204 23.06 15.16 -0.56
CA LEU A 204 23.29 13.75 -0.83
C LEU A 204 22.16 13.20 -1.69
N PHE A 205 22.49 12.57 -2.82
CA PHE A 205 21.51 11.89 -3.66
C PHE A 205 21.47 10.39 -3.39
N ILE A 206 20.27 9.83 -3.29
CA ILE A 206 20.01 8.40 -3.15
C ILE A 206 19.28 7.93 -4.40
N ILE A 207 19.95 7.12 -5.24
CA ILE A 207 19.36 6.57 -6.46
C ILE A 207 18.77 5.20 -6.16
N ALA A 208 17.44 5.11 -6.13
CA ALA A 208 16.69 3.94 -5.70
C ALA A 208 16.05 3.19 -6.89
N SER A 209 16.71 2.15 -7.39
CA SER A 209 16.17 1.33 -8.50
C SER A 209 16.57 -0.14 -8.39
N LYS A 210 15.56 -1.02 -8.34
CA LYS A 210 15.77 -2.47 -8.30
C LYS A 210 16.51 -3.00 -9.53
N THR A 211 16.13 -2.55 -10.72
CA THR A 211 16.74 -3.04 -11.97
C THR A 211 17.96 -2.22 -12.37
N PHE A 212 18.06 -0.99 -11.86
CA PHE A 212 19.01 0.04 -12.30
C PHE A 212 18.91 0.39 -13.78
N THR A 213 17.73 0.17 -14.36
CA THR A 213 17.42 0.44 -15.78
C THR A 213 16.09 1.16 -15.96
N THR A 214 15.44 1.56 -14.86
CA THR A 214 14.17 2.28 -14.88
C THR A 214 14.39 3.64 -15.52
N GLN A 215 13.79 3.88 -16.69
CA GLN A 215 14.04 5.06 -17.51
C GLN A 215 13.88 6.35 -16.70
N GLU A 216 12.76 6.49 -15.98
CA GLU A 216 12.44 7.69 -15.21
C GLU A 216 13.48 7.95 -14.12
N THR A 217 13.91 6.90 -13.42
CA THR A 217 14.90 7.00 -12.34
C THR A 217 16.30 7.31 -12.88
N ILE A 218 16.73 6.66 -13.96
CA ILE A 218 18.06 6.86 -14.52
C ILE A 218 18.18 8.23 -15.19
N THR A 219 17.16 8.68 -15.95
CA THR A 219 17.16 10.03 -16.52
C THR A 219 17.23 11.10 -15.44
N ASN A 220 16.45 10.96 -14.36
CA ASN A 220 16.55 11.89 -13.22
C ASN A 220 17.93 11.80 -12.53
N ALA A 221 18.49 10.60 -12.34
CA ALA A 221 19.82 10.43 -11.76
C ALA A 221 20.92 11.09 -12.61
N GLU A 222 20.83 10.99 -13.94
CA GLU A 222 21.72 11.67 -14.88
C GLU A 222 21.58 13.19 -14.81
N SER A 223 20.36 13.72 -14.74
CA SER A 223 20.12 15.17 -14.55
C SER A 223 20.67 15.69 -13.22
N ALA A 224 20.49 14.94 -12.12
CA ALA A 224 21.06 15.29 -10.83
C ALA A 224 22.58 15.25 -10.85
N ARG A 225 23.18 14.25 -11.52
CA ARG A 225 24.62 14.13 -11.72
C ARG A 225 25.17 15.30 -12.55
N GLU A 226 24.52 15.64 -13.65
CA GLU A 226 24.92 16.78 -14.49
C GLU A 226 24.89 18.08 -13.69
N TRP A 227 23.81 18.35 -12.97
CA TRP A 227 23.70 19.51 -12.08
C TRP A 227 24.79 19.54 -11.00
N PHE A 228 25.07 18.40 -10.37
CA PHE A 228 26.10 18.31 -9.33
C PHE A 228 27.50 18.62 -9.88
N LEU A 229 27.83 18.07 -11.06
CA LEU A 229 29.11 18.27 -11.73
C LEU A 229 29.32 19.68 -12.31
N GLN A 230 28.28 20.52 -12.35
CA GLN A 230 28.46 21.94 -12.66
C GLN A 230 29.22 22.68 -11.55
N THR A 231 29.23 22.14 -10.32
CA THR A 231 29.89 22.75 -9.15
C THR A 231 30.99 21.85 -8.56
N ALA A 232 30.77 20.53 -8.55
CA ALA A 232 31.69 19.55 -7.99
C ALA A 232 32.66 18.99 -9.05
N ASN A 233 33.87 18.62 -8.64
CA ASN A 233 34.87 17.99 -9.51
C ASN A 233 34.78 16.44 -9.55
N ASP A 234 33.90 15.83 -8.76
CA ASP A 234 33.68 14.39 -8.69
C ASP A 234 32.21 14.04 -8.38
N VAL A 235 31.91 12.76 -8.16
CA VAL A 235 30.56 12.23 -7.88
C VAL A 235 30.39 11.77 -6.42
N SER A 236 31.21 12.25 -5.49
CA SER A 236 31.22 11.81 -4.08
C SER A 236 29.91 12.04 -3.32
N GLY A 237 29.04 12.92 -3.81
CA GLY A 237 27.70 13.20 -3.26
C GLY A 237 26.58 12.23 -3.68
N LEU A 238 26.90 11.12 -4.36
CA LEU A 238 25.90 10.16 -4.86
C LEU A 238 25.99 8.79 -4.15
N VAL A 239 24.84 8.26 -3.74
CA VAL A 239 24.65 6.93 -3.10
C VAL A 239 23.58 6.14 -3.84
N PHE A 240 23.74 4.81 -3.91
CA PHE A 240 22.93 3.95 -4.78
C PHE A 240 22.32 2.78 -4.01
N LEU A 241 21.01 2.60 -4.18
CA LEU A 241 20.24 1.49 -3.60
C LEU A 241 19.84 0.55 -4.72
N THR A 242 20.71 -0.41 -5.04
CA THR A 242 20.52 -1.33 -6.17
C THR A 242 21.51 -2.50 -6.11
N PRO A 243 21.21 -3.65 -6.75
CA PRO A 243 22.17 -4.74 -6.95
C PRO A 243 23.16 -4.52 -8.12
N LYS A 244 23.07 -3.46 -8.93
CA LYS A 244 23.92 -3.25 -10.13
C LYS A 244 24.43 -1.80 -10.24
N VAL A 245 25.72 -1.53 -9.96
CA VAL A 245 26.25 -0.14 -9.89
C VAL A 245 27.50 0.14 -10.74
N GLN A 246 28.29 -0.88 -11.11
CA GLN A 246 29.65 -0.66 -11.65
C GLN A 246 29.72 0.25 -12.89
N ALA A 247 28.68 0.29 -13.73
CA ALA A 247 28.66 1.10 -14.94
C ALA A 247 28.60 2.63 -14.70
N PHE A 248 28.23 3.08 -13.49
CA PHE A 248 28.00 4.51 -13.21
C PHE A 248 29.16 5.17 -12.44
N GLY A 249 30.29 4.45 -12.26
CA GLY A 249 31.56 5.00 -11.76
C GLY A 249 31.63 5.24 -10.24
N ILE A 250 30.88 4.49 -9.43
CA ILE A 250 30.75 4.73 -7.99
C ILE A 250 31.51 3.69 -7.17
N ASP A 251 31.95 4.10 -5.98
CA ASP A 251 32.48 3.21 -4.96
C ASP A 251 31.42 2.18 -4.54
N THR A 252 31.72 0.89 -4.75
CA THR A 252 30.90 -0.24 -4.31
C THR A 252 30.61 -0.23 -2.80
N ASN A 253 31.41 0.46 -1.99
CA ASN A 253 31.14 0.68 -0.57
C ASN A 253 29.86 1.50 -0.34
N ASN A 254 29.42 2.30 -1.31
CA ASN A 254 28.18 3.10 -1.24
C ASN A 254 26.98 2.43 -1.91
N MET A 255 27.09 1.14 -2.25
CA MET A 255 25.98 0.33 -2.76
C MET A 255 25.25 -0.39 -1.61
N PHE A 256 23.94 -0.18 -1.48
CA PHE A 256 23.11 -0.90 -0.50
C PHE A 256 22.22 -1.89 -1.24
N GLU A 257 22.48 -3.17 -1.00
CA GLU A 257 21.89 -4.28 -1.73
C GLU A 257 20.52 -4.67 -1.19
N PHE A 258 19.71 -5.26 -2.06
CA PHE A 258 18.51 -5.99 -1.68
C PHE A 258 18.21 -7.03 -2.76
N TRP A 259 17.28 -7.93 -2.46
CA TRP A 259 17.12 -9.19 -3.20
C TRP A 259 15.91 -9.20 -4.13
N ASP A 260 15.87 -10.16 -5.05
CA ASP A 260 14.80 -10.31 -6.02
C ASP A 260 13.43 -10.65 -5.38
N TRP A 261 13.43 -11.35 -4.24
CA TRP A 261 12.27 -11.66 -3.41
C TRP A 261 11.69 -10.46 -2.65
N VAL A 262 12.36 -9.30 -2.73
CA VAL A 262 11.82 -8.01 -2.27
C VAL A 262 11.01 -7.39 -3.41
N GLY A 263 9.68 -7.46 -3.32
CA GLY A 263 8.79 -6.76 -4.24
C GLY A 263 8.87 -5.24 -4.05
N GLY A 264 8.85 -4.46 -5.13
CA GLY A 264 9.02 -2.99 -5.06
C GLY A 264 8.06 -2.31 -4.10
N ARG A 265 6.75 -2.59 -4.20
CA ARG A 265 5.72 -2.05 -3.30
C ARG A 265 5.79 -2.58 -1.85
N TYR A 266 6.66 -3.56 -1.58
CA TYR A 266 6.94 -4.12 -0.25
C TYR A 266 8.38 -3.84 0.20
N SER A 267 9.07 -2.86 -0.39
CA SER A 267 10.52 -2.71 -0.25
C SER A 267 10.99 -1.72 0.82
N LEU A 268 10.11 -0.89 1.38
CA LEU A 268 10.50 0.17 2.35
C LEU A 268 11.25 -0.34 3.59
N TRP A 269 11.11 -1.63 3.91
CA TRP A 269 11.78 -2.31 5.02
C TRP A 269 13.25 -2.68 4.71
N SER A 270 13.66 -2.62 3.44
CA SER A 270 15.00 -2.96 2.97
C SER A 270 15.92 -1.72 2.90
N ALA A 271 17.02 -1.82 2.14
CA ALA A 271 17.84 -0.69 1.73
C ALA A 271 17.05 0.50 1.16
N ILE A 272 15.89 0.26 0.51
CA ILE A 272 14.99 1.33 0.03
C ILE A 272 14.54 2.27 1.17
N GLY A 273 14.49 1.79 2.41
CA GLY A 273 14.20 2.60 3.60
C GLY A 273 15.34 3.53 4.05
N MET A 274 16.45 3.63 3.30
CA MET A 274 17.60 4.48 3.68
C MET A 274 17.21 5.93 3.96
N SER A 275 16.39 6.54 3.11
CA SER A 275 15.93 7.93 3.30
C SER A 275 15.05 8.06 4.55
N ILE A 276 14.29 7.02 4.91
CA ILE A 276 13.55 6.96 6.18
C ILE A 276 14.54 6.99 7.34
N ALA A 277 15.47 6.03 7.38
CA ALA A 277 16.45 5.88 8.45
C ALA A 277 17.35 7.12 8.63
N LEU A 278 17.71 7.78 7.54
CA LEU A 278 18.44 9.06 7.58
C LEU A 278 17.59 10.15 8.22
N HIS A 279 16.31 10.25 7.87
CA HIS A 279 15.42 11.31 8.36
C HIS A 279 15.09 11.17 9.84
N ILE A 280 14.63 9.99 10.27
CA ILE A 280 14.14 9.76 11.64
C ILE A 280 15.18 9.12 12.57
N GLY A 281 16.35 8.74 12.04
CA GLY A 281 17.37 8.01 12.78
C GLY A 281 17.15 6.49 12.75
N PHE A 282 18.24 5.75 12.88
CA PHE A 282 18.19 4.29 12.71
C PHE A 282 17.42 3.58 13.83
N GLU A 283 17.46 4.09 15.07
CA GLU A 283 16.70 3.51 16.18
C GLU A 283 15.18 3.54 15.92
N ASN A 284 14.65 4.66 15.40
CA ASN A 284 13.24 4.76 15.02
C ASN A 284 12.93 3.89 13.79
N PHE A 285 13.88 3.72 12.87
CA PHE A 285 13.73 2.76 11.76
C PHE A 285 13.67 1.32 12.28
N GLU A 286 14.48 0.93 13.26
CA GLU A 286 14.41 -0.39 13.89
C GLU A 286 13.08 -0.62 14.62
N GLN A 287 12.51 0.40 15.25
CA GLN A 287 11.16 0.35 15.84
C GLN A 287 10.07 0.16 14.78
N LEU A 288 10.18 0.83 13.62
CA LEU A 288 9.29 0.60 12.48
C LEU A 288 9.36 -0.86 11.99
N LEU A 289 10.57 -1.44 11.89
CA LEU A 289 10.73 -2.85 11.57
C LEU A 289 10.11 -3.74 12.66
N ALA A 290 10.31 -3.42 13.94
CA ALA A 290 9.76 -4.18 15.06
C ALA A 290 8.23 -4.19 15.10
N GLY A 291 7.57 -3.05 14.88
CA GLY A 291 6.10 -2.99 14.81
C GLY A 291 5.54 -3.84 13.65
N ALA A 292 6.24 -3.86 12.52
CA ALA A 292 5.87 -4.73 11.41
C ALA A 292 6.12 -6.22 11.71
N HIS A 293 7.21 -6.55 12.41
CA HIS A 293 7.47 -7.92 12.89
C HIS A 293 6.41 -8.40 13.89
N TRP A 294 5.96 -7.52 14.78
CA TRP A 294 4.88 -7.82 15.72
C TRP A 294 3.62 -8.23 14.96
N MET A 295 3.25 -7.47 13.92
CA MET A 295 2.10 -7.79 13.07
C MET A 295 2.32 -9.06 12.24
N ASP A 296 3.55 -9.34 11.79
CA ASP A 296 3.88 -10.61 11.12
C ASP A 296 3.66 -11.81 12.05
N ASN A 297 4.09 -11.71 13.31
CA ASN A 297 3.90 -12.75 14.31
C ASN A 297 2.41 -12.94 14.65
N HIS A 298 1.64 -11.86 14.76
CA HIS A 298 0.18 -11.92 14.90
C HIS A 298 -0.46 -12.63 13.70
N PHE A 299 -0.12 -12.23 12.47
CA PHE A 299 -0.65 -12.86 11.25
C PHE A 299 -0.30 -14.35 11.15
N HIS A 300 0.92 -14.72 11.55
CA HIS A 300 1.40 -16.09 11.52
C HIS A 300 0.77 -16.99 12.58
N SER A 301 0.62 -16.49 13.82
CA SER A 301 0.26 -17.34 14.96
C SER A 301 -1.21 -17.27 15.38
N ALA A 302 -1.91 -16.15 15.12
CA ALA A 302 -3.29 -16.00 15.57
C ALA A 302 -4.25 -16.89 14.77
N PRO A 303 -5.22 -17.55 15.45
CA PRO A 303 -6.27 -18.30 14.76
C PRO A 303 -7.08 -17.36 13.87
N LEU A 304 -7.55 -17.84 12.70
CA LEU A 304 -8.16 -16.99 11.67
C LEU A 304 -9.31 -16.10 12.19
N GLU A 305 -10.13 -16.62 13.11
CA GLU A 305 -11.22 -15.87 13.75
C GLU A 305 -10.78 -14.69 14.61
N LYS A 306 -9.51 -14.63 15.02
CA LYS A 306 -8.90 -13.54 15.80
C LYS A 306 -7.78 -12.82 15.04
N ASN A 307 -7.60 -13.15 13.76
CA ASN A 307 -6.48 -12.68 12.97
C ASN A 307 -6.89 -11.42 12.18
N VAL A 308 -6.39 -10.25 12.60
CA VAL A 308 -6.82 -8.93 12.10
C VAL A 308 -6.64 -8.78 10.58
N PRO A 309 -5.47 -9.10 9.99
CA PRO A 309 -5.32 -9.11 8.53
C PRO A 309 -6.31 -10.03 7.80
N VAL A 310 -6.58 -11.22 8.35
CA VAL A 310 -7.53 -12.17 7.74
C VAL A 310 -8.96 -11.63 7.80
N LEU A 311 -9.37 -11.08 8.95
CA LEU A 311 -10.71 -10.50 9.11
C LEU A 311 -10.94 -9.34 8.13
N LEU A 312 -9.96 -8.43 8.02
CA LEU A 312 -9.99 -7.33 7.05
C LEU A 312 -10.09 -7.86 5.60
N ALA A 313 -9.28 -8.86 5.25
CA ALA A 313 -9.32 -9.47 3.92
C ALA A 313 -10.67 -10.14 3.62
N MET A 314 -11.23 -10.88 4.58
CA MET A 314 -12.51 -11.58 4.39
C MET A 314 -13.70 -10.61 4.34
N LEU A 315 -13.66 -9.49 5.05
CA LEU A 315 -14.62 -8.39 4.87
C LEU A 315 -14.49 -7.79 3.47
N GLY A 316 -13.27 -7.60 2.97
CA GLY A 316 -13.03 -7.19 1.59
C GLY A 316 -13.67 -8.16 0.58
N VAL A 317 -13.43 -9.46 0.72
CA VAL A 317 -14.05 -10.51 -0.12
C VAL A 317 -15.57 -10.43 -0.05
N TRP A 318 -16.14 -10.22 1.15
CA TRP A 318 -17.58 -10.07 1.34
C TRP A 318 -18.15 -8.93 0.48
N TYR A 319 -17.55 -7.74 0.55
CA TYR A 319 -18.06 -6.60 -0.20
C TYR A 319 -17.75 -6.68 -1.69
N ILE A 320 -16.56 -7.13 -2.08
CA ILE A 320 -16.13 -7.15 -3.48
C ILE A 320 -16.88 -8.24 -4.27
N ASN A 321 -17.03 -9.44 -3.71
CA ASN A 321 -17.57 -10.57 -4.46
C ASN A 321 -19.08 -10.76 -4.32
N PHE A 322 -19.69 -10.24 -3.25
CA PHE A 322 -21.13 -10.40 -3.03
C PHE A 322 -21.89 -9.08 -3.18
N PHE A 323 -21.42 -8.00 -2.54
CA PHE A 323 -22.01 -6.65 -2.74
C PHE A 323 -21.53 -5.95 -4.01
N GLN A 324 -20.54 -6.51 -4.72
CA GLN A 324 -19.95 -5.93 -5.93
C GLN A 324 -19.40 -4.51 -5.71
N ALA A 325 -18.85 -4.26 -4.52
CA ALA A 325 -18.16 -3.01 -4.23
C ALA A 325 -16.85 -2.94 -5.03
N GLU A 326 -16.79 -2.01 -5.99
CA GLU A 326 -15.61 -1.84 -6.86
C GLU A 326 -14.47 -1.07 -6.19
N THR A 327 -14.76 -0.32 -5.12
CA THR A 327 -13.79 0.58 -4.49
C THR A 327 -13.64 0.33 -2.99
N HIS A 328 -12.47 0.65 -2.45
CA HIS A 328 -12.15 0.60 -1.03
C HIS A 328 -11.54 1.94 -0.59
N ALA A 329 -12.24 2.68 0.26
CA ALA A 329 -11.78 3.98 0.73
C ALA A 329 -10.92 3.85 2.00
N MET A 330 -9.73 4.43 2.00
CA MET A 330 -8.82 4.53 3.15
C MET A 330 -8.73 5.98 3.61
N LEU A 331 -9.35 6.30 4.75
CA LEU A 331 -9.62 7.67 5.19
C LEU A 331 -8.97 7.95 6.55
N PRO A 332 -7.63 8.13 6.62
CA PRO A 332 -6.95 8.39 7.89
C PRO A 332 -7.37 9.75 8.46
N TYR A 333 -7.70 9.82 9.74
CA TYR A 333 -7.98 11.08 10.44
C TYR A 333 -6.71 11.66 11.04
N ASP A 334 -5.68 11.77 10.20
CA ASP A 334 -4.36 12.27 10.57
C ASP A 334 -3.66 12.88 9.35
N GLN A 335 -3.12 14.09 9.51
CA GLN A 335 -2.52 14.84 8.40
C GLN A 335 -1.13 14.32 8.03
N TYR A 336 -0.36 13.75 8.95
CA TYR A 336 0.91 13.11 8.62
C TYR A 336 0.70 11.87 7.75
N MET A 337 -0.45 11.21 7.87
CA MET A 337 -0.85 10.08 7.04
C MET A 337 -1.42 10.45 5.66
N HIS A 338 -1.23 11.68 5.15
CA HIS A 338 -1.80 12.13 3.87
C HIS A 338 -1.39 11.31 2.64
N ARG A 339 -0.25 10.62 2.68
CA ARG A 339 0.20 9.72 1.59
C ARG A 339 -0.17 8.26 1.82
N PHE A 340 -0.86 7.92 2.90
CA PHE A 340 -1.17 6.54 3.27
C PHE A 340 -2.07 5.83 2.25
N ALA A 341 -3.14 6.50 1.79
CA ALA A 341 -4.01 5.96 0.75
C ALA A 341 -3.25 5.76 -0.56
N ALA A 342 -2.41 6.72 -0.97
CA ALA A 342 -1.59 6.61 -2.18
C ALA A 342 -0.53 5.49 -2.11
N TYR A 343 0.03 5.22 -0.93
CA TYR A 343 0.92 4.07 -0.72
C TYR A 343 0.17 2.74 -0.92
N PHE A 344 -1.02 2.60 -0.34
CA PHE A 344 -1.83 1.39 -0.48
C PHE A 344 -2.55 1.25 -1.81
N GLN A 345 -2.71 2.33 -2.60
CA GLN A 345 -3.07 2.22 -4.01
C GLN A 345 -2.10 1.32 -4.76
N GLN A 346 -0.79 1.55 -4.63
CA GLN A 346 0.19 0.64 -5.21
C GLN A 346 0.18 -0.71 -4.49
N GLY A 347 0.18 -0.71 -3.15
CA GLY A 347 0.24 -1.92 -2.33
C GLY A 347 -0.85 -2.95 -2.66
N ASP A 348 -2.09 -2.50 -2.85
CA ASP A 348 -3.25 -3.34 -3.13
C ASP A 348 -3.48 -3.52 -4.63
N MET A 349 -3.64 -2.42 -5.39
CA MET A 349 -4.09 -2.50 -6.78
C MET A 349 -3.05 -3.17 -7.69
N GLU A 350 -1.76 -2.93 -7.49
CA GLU A 350 -0.69 -3.59 -8.27
C GLU A 350 -0.51 -5.07 -7.87
N SER A 351 -0.89 -5.42 -6.63
CA SER A 351 -0.90 -6.81 -6.14
C SER A 351 -2.08 -7.60 -6.69
N ASN A 352 -3.29 -7.06 -6.53
CA ASN A 352 -4.55 -7.79 -6.67
C ASN A 352 -5.36 -7.40 -7.90
N GLY A 353 -4.97 -6.36 -8.64
CA GLY A 353 -5.50 -6.01 -9.97
C GLY A 353 -5.10 -7.04 -11.04
N LYS A 354 -5.54 -8.28 -10.85
CA LYS A 354 -5.17 -9.47 -11.62
C LYS A 354 -6.42 -10.17 -12.11
N TYR A 355 -6.28 -10.89 -13.22
CA TYR A 355 -7.39 -11.62 -13.83
C TYR A 355 -7.05 -13.06 -14.23
N ILE A 356 -5.80 -13.50 -14.00
CA ILE A 356 -5.33 -14.86 -14.28
C ILE A 356 -4.95 -15.53 -12.96
N THR A 357 -5.44 -16.76 -12.76
CA THR A 357 -5.19 -17.59 -11.57
C THR A 357 -3.92 -18.42 -11.72
N LYS A 358 -3.52 -19.11 -10.63
CA LYS A 358 -2.35 -20.01 -10.61
C LYS A 358 -2.42 -21.17 -11.60
N ASP A 359 -3.61 -21.63 -11.97
CA ASP A 359 -3.82 -22.68 -12.98
C ASP A 359 -3.92 -22.12 -14.42
N GLY A 360 -3.64 -20.82 -14.62
CA GLY A 360 -3.64 -20.18 -15.92
C GLY A 360 -5.04 -19.83 -16.44
N THR A 361 -6.09 -19.98 -15.63
CA THR A 361 -7.47 -19.66 -16.04
C THR A 361 -7.84 -18.21 -15.76
N ARG A 362 -8.75 -17.66 -16.57
CA ARG A 362 -9.29 -16.31 -16.35
C ARG A 362 -10.36 -16.35 -15.25
N VAL A 363 -10.28 -15.41 -14.30
CA VAL A 363 -11.26 -15.28 -13.22
C VAL A 363 -12.65 -14.94 -13.75
N LYS A 364 -13.69 -15.42 -13.07
CA LYS A 364 -15.12 -15.11 -13.32
C LYS A 364 -15.77 -14.42 -12.12
N TYR A 365 -14.96 -13.68 -11.38
CA TYR A 365 -15.29 -12.99 -10.14
C TYR A 365 -14.39 -11.75 -10.04
N HIS A 366 -14.78 -10.78 -9.20
CA HIS A 366 -13.99 -9.57 -8.97
C HIS A 366 -12.74 -9.87 -8.12
N THR A 367 -11.65 -9.15 -8.35
CA THR A 367 -10.37 -9.32 -7.64
C THR A 367 -10.04 -8.07 -6.80
N GLY A 368 -8.91 -7.40 -7.02
CA GLY A 368 -8.55 -6.19 -6.26
C GLY A 368 -9.51 -5.03 -6.52
N PRO A 369 -9.89 -4.25 -5.49
CA PRO A 369 -10.71 -3.06 -5.65
C PRO A 369 -9.87 -1.87 -6.11
N ILE A 370 -10.53 -0.78 -6.52
CA ILE A 370 -9.90 0.53 -6.66
C ILE A 370 -9.74 1.14 -5.27
N VAL A 371 -8.51 1.34 -4.82
CA VAL A 371 -8.20 1.99 -3.54
C VAL A 371 -8.13 3.50 -3.72
N TRP A 372 -8.72 4.26 -2.80
CA TRP A 372 -8.70 5.72 -2.85
C TRP A 372 -8.92 6.32 -1.45
N GLY A 373 -8.70 7.63 -1.31
CA GLY A 373 -9.01 8.35 -0.07
C GLY A 373 -8.09 9.54 0.17
N GLU A 374 -8.51 10.38 1.11
CA GLU A 374 -7.79 11.57 1.58
C GLU A 374 -7.99 11.71 3.09
N PRO A 375 -7.12 12.45 3.80
CA PRO A 375 -7.27 12.69 5.22
C PRO A 375 -8.61 13.30 5.64
N GLY A 376 -9.09 12.86 6.80
CA GLY A 376 -10.15 13.55 7.54
C GLY A 376 -9.59 14.79 8.27
N THR A 377 -10.37 15.86 8.44
CA THR A 377 -11.77 16.03 8.03
C THR A 377 -11.93 16.55 6.60
N ASN A 378 -10.86 16.81 5.85
CA ASN A 378 -10.92 17.36 4.49
C ASN A 378 -11.83 16.56 3.55
N GLY A 379 -11.79 15.23 3.61
CA GLY A 379 -12.70 14.36 2.85
C GLY A 379 -14.19 14.63 3.09
N GLN A 380 -14.56 15.04 4.32
CA GLN A 380 -15.95 15.39 4.69
C GLN A 380 -16.47 16.57 3.86
N HIS A 381 -15.56 17.50 3.50
CA HIS A 381 -15.84 18.69 2.72
C HIS A 381 -15.51 18.54 1.23
N ALA A 382 -15.22 17.32 0.77
CA ALA A 382 -14.86 17.03 -0.63
C ALA A 382 -15.79 15.98 -1.26
N PHE A 383 -15.78 14.74 -0.76
CA PHE A 383 -16.44 13.61 -1.42
C PHE A 383 -17.36 12.79 -0.51
N TYR A 384 -17.42 13.07 0.80
CA TYR A 384 -18.34 12.36 1.70
C TYR A 384 -19.82 12.56 1.32
N GLN A 385 -20.16 13.65 0.64
CA GLN A 385 -21.49 13.84 0.05
C GLN A 385 -21.88 12.66 -0.85
N LEU A 386 -20.96 12.18 -1.71
CA LEU A 386 -21.19 11.02 -2.57
C LEU A 386 -21.26 9.72 -1.77
N ILE A 387 -20.48 9.60 -0.69
CA ILE A 387 -20.53 8.41 0.19
C ILE A 387 -21.88 8.33 0.93
N HIS A 388 -22.39 9.46 1.43
CA HIS A 388 -23.61 9.50 2.25
C HIS A 388 -24.91 9.49 1.44
N GLN A 389 -24.94 10.18 0.30
CA GLN A 389 -26.16 10.40 -0.48
C GLN A 389 -26.02 10.00 -1.95
N GLY A 390 -24.85 9.51 -2.36
CA GLY A 390 -24.66 8.98 -3.70
C GLY A 390 -25.27 7.59 -3.86
N ASN A 391 -25.26 7.12 -5.10
CA ASN A 391 -25.85 5.85 -5.52
C ASN A 391 -24.80 4.76 -5.76
N ALA A 392 -23.58 4.93 -5.25
CA ALA A 392 -22.44 4.03 -5.44
C ALA A 392 -22.57 2.74 -4.61
N THR A 393 -23.67 2.01 -4.82
CA THR A 393 -23.90 0.60 -4.48
C THR A 393 -25.07 0.09 -5.33
N VAL A 394 -24.79 -0.06 -6.63
CA VAL A 394 -25.35 -1.00 -7.61
C VAL A 394 -26.88 -1.07 -7.89
N GLU A 395 -27.81 -0.50 -7.11
CA GLU A 395 -29.24 -0.76 -7.38
C GLU A 395 -30.11 0.42 -7.86
N LEU A 396 -29.71 1.66 -7.59
CA LEU A 396 -30.47 2.80 -8.11
C LEU A 396 -30.20 3.03 -9.61
N GLY A 397 -28.99 2.75 -10.13
CA GLY A 397 -28.71 2.91 -11.58
C GLY A 397 -29.52 1.97 -12.46
N LYS A 398 -29.77 0.73 -12.01
CA LYS A 398 -30.61 -0.24 -12.74
C LYS A 398 -32.10 0.05 -12.59
N GLN A 399 -32.54 0.55 -11.44
CA GLN A 399 -33.93 0.96 -11.20
C GLN A 399 -34.27 2.30 -11.88
N LEU A 400 -33.38 3.28 -11.83
CA LEU A 400 -33.48 4.55 -12.56
C LEU A 400 -33.40 4.33 -14.05
N ALA A 401 -32.50 3.49 -14.57
CA ALA A 401 -32.51 3.16 -15.99
C ALA A 401 -33.84 2.54 -16.43
N LYS A 402 -34.42 1.62 -15.63
CA LYS A 402 -35.76 1.06 -15.91
C LYS A 402 -36.90 2.09 -15.83
N ALA A 403 -36.80 3.08 -14.95
CA ALA A 403 -37.83 4.12 -14.79
C ALA A 403 -37.69 5.23 -15.84
N ILE A 404 -36.46 5.61 -16.20
CA ILE A 404 -36.13 6.70 -17.12
C ILE A 404 -36.13 6.22 -18.58
N GLU A 405 -35.82 4.96 -18.89
CA GLU A 405 -35.80 4.44 -20.26
C GLU A 405 -37.14 4.59 -21.01
N PRO A 406 -38.32 4.32 -20.41
CA PRO A 406 -39.61 4.63 -21.04
C PRO A 406 -39.83 6.12 -21.23
N GLU A 407 -39.43 6.94 -20.25
CA GLU A 407 -39.57 8.40 -20.31
C GLU A 407 -38.73 8.97 -21.46
N LEU A 408 -37.53 8.45 -21.73
CA LEU A 408 -36.68 8.89 -22.85
C LEU A 408 -37.25 8.57 -24.24
N ARG A 409 -38.21 7.64 -24.34
CA ARG A 409 -38.91 7.30 -25.60
C ARG A 409 -40.17 8.13 -25.83
N ASP A 410 -40.62 8.86 -24.82
CA ASP A 410 -41.74 9.79 -24.89
C ASP A 410 -41.24 11.22 -25.16
N SER A 411 -41.95 11.97 -26.00
CA SER A 411 -41.59 13.34 -26.39
C SER A 411 -42.06 14.41 -25.39
N SER A 412 -42.85 14.04 -24.37
CA SER A 412 -43.31 14.96 -23.32
C SER A 412 -42.18 15.44 -22.39
N GLU A 413 -42.28 16.66 -21.85
CA GLU A 413 -41.31 17.14 -20.85
C GLU A 413 -41.55 16.44 -19.49
N VAL A 414 -40.45 16.07 -18.85
CA VAL A 414 -40.43 15.38 -17.56
C VAL A 414 -40.15 16.36 -16.43
N HIS A 415 -40.92 16.24 -15.34
CA HIS A 415 -40.78 17.06 -14.12
C HIS A 415 -40.75 16.23 -12.82
N SER A 416 -40.74 14.90 -12.95
CA SER A 416 -40.87 13.96 -11.83
C SER A 416 -39.58 13.74 -11.03
N HIS A 417 -38.42 14.20 -11.53
CA HIS A 417 -37.10 14.02 -10.88
C HIS A 417 -36.56 15.35 -10.33
N ASP A 418 -35.33 15.35 -9.81
CA ASP A 418 -34.64 16.58 -9.44
C ASP A 418 -34.33 17.46 -10.66
N SER A 419 -34.01 18.74 -10.42
CA SER A 419 -33.85 19.74 -11.47
C SER A 419 -32.73 19.43 -12.46
N SER A 420 -31.64 18.80 -12.00
CA SER A 420 -30.51 18.43 -12.85
C SER A 420 -30.85 17.25 -13.77
N THR A 421 -31.52 16.24 -13.22
CA THR A 421 -31.97 15.06 -13.96
C THR A 421 -33.08 15.40 -14.96
N ASN A 422 -34.08 16.21 -14.58
CA ASN A 422 -35.10 16.70 -15.50
C ASN A 422 -34.49 17.54 -16.63
N GLY A 423 -33.52 18.41 -16.30
CA GLY A 423 -32.83 19.25 -17.27
C GLY A 423 -32.11 18.41 -18.35
N LEU A 424 -31.39 17.37 -17.93
CA LEU A 424 -30.65 16.49 -18.84
C LEU A 424 -31.57 15.62 -19.70
N ILE A 425 -32.63 15.03 -19.13
CA ILE A 425 -33.62 14.22 -19.87
C ILE A 425 -34.32 15.07 -20.94
N ASN A 426 -34.84 16.24 -20.57
CA ASN A 426 -35.56 17.11 -21.51
C ASN A 426 -34.63 17.70 -22.58
N PHE A 427 -33.37 17.97 -22.24
CA PHE A 427 -32.36 18.35 -23.22
C PHE A 427 -32.14 17.25 -24.26
N LEU A 428 -31.96 15.99 -23.83
CA LEU A 428 -31.77 14.87 -24.75
C LEU A 428 -33.00 14.65 -25.65
N LYS A 429 -34.23 14.74 -25.10
CA LYS A 429 -35.47 14.64 -25.89
C LYS A 429 -35.60 15.73 -26.95
N LYS A 430 -35.22 16.97 -26.64
CA LYS A 430 -35.27 18.10 -27.59
C LYS A 430 -34.24 18.00 -28.73
N ASN A 431 -33.20 17.20 -28.55
CA ASN A 431 -32.06 17.11 -29.48
C ASN A 431 -31.90 15.70 -30.10
N ALA A 432 -32.80 14.76 -29.79
CA ALA A 432 -32.88 13.47 -30.46
C ALA A 432 -33.69 13.64 -31.77
N ALA A 433 -33.01 13.56 -32.91
CA ALA A 433 -33.61 13.62 -34.25
C ALA A 433 -34.15 12.25 -34.68
#